data_AF-A0A1Z7WSC9-F1
#
_entry.id   AF-A0A1Z7WSC9-F1
#
_cell.length_a   1.000
_cell.length_b   1.000
_cell.length_c   1.000
_cell.angle_alpha   90.00
_cell.angle_beta   90.00
_cell.angle_gamma   90.00
#
_symmetry.space_group_name_H-M   'P 1'
#
loop_
_entity.id
_entity.type
_entity.pdbx_description
1 polymer ?
#
loop_
_entity_poly.entity_id
_entity_poly.type
_entity_poly.pdbx_seq_one_letter_code
_entity_poly.pdbx_strand_id
1 'polypeptide(L)'
;MSYLYSTLFSLFCLNVCSAETPLVDPTMPADFRAKHSVSADVIVPDNPNAPIWILNTTLIDPYQKIAIINGQQLLVGDEVNGAEVVKISHQYVKLRYQNELITINLQSSFISKIKSK
;
A
#
# COMPACT_ATOMS: atom_id res chain seq x y z
N MET A 1 65.28 9.27 -10.80
CA MET A 1 64.20 8.79 -11.69
C MET A 1 62.91 8.59 -10.89
N SER A 2 62.26 9.63 -10.36
CA SER A 2 61.05 9.42 -9.53
C SER A 2 60.01 10.54 -9.52
N TYR A 3 60.27 11.70 -10.12
CA TYR A 3 59.34 12.85 -10.06
C TYR A 3 58.47 13.01 -11.31
N LEU A 4 58.83 12.33 -12.40
CA LEU A 4 58.13 12.38 -13.70
C LEU A 4 56.80 11.61 -13.68
N TYR A 5 56.67 10.60 -12.81
CA TYR A 5 55.42 9.84 -12.65
C TYR A 5 54.40 10.49 -11.72
N SER A 6 54.85 11.41 -10.84
CA SER A 6 53.96 12.06 -9.86
C SER A 6 53.06 13.13 -10.51
N THR A 7 53.55 13.82 -11.54
CA THR A 7 52.77 14.84 -12.25
C THR A 7 51.74 14.26 -13.23
N LEU A 8 51.95 13.03 -13.72
CA LEU A 8 51.01 12.37 -14.63
C LEU A 8 49.75 11.84 -13.91
N PHE A 9 49.84 11.52 -12.61
CA PHE A 9 48.72 11.01 -11.83
C PHE A 9 47.75 12.13 -11.38
N SER A 10 48.25 13.35 -11.21
CA SER A 10 47.43 14.50 -10.77
C SER A 10 46.51 15.05 -11.88
N LEU A 11 46.89 14.92 -13.15
CA LEU A 11 46.10 15.46 -14.27
C LEU A 11 44.86 14.60 -14.63
N PHE A 12 44.78 13.36 -14.15
CA PHE A 12 43.69 12.43 -14.47
C PHE A 12 42.43 12.66 -13.62
N CYS A 13 42.52 13.45 -12.54
CA CYS A 13 41.42 13.61 -11.56
C CYS A 13 40.43 14.76 -11.88
N LEU A 14 40.63 15.53 -12.95
CA LEU A 14 39.82 16.74 -13.22
C LEU A 14 38.67 16.55 -14.23
N ASN A 15 38.38 15.34 -14.71
CA ASN A 15 37.44 15.14 -15.83
C ASN A 15 36.36 14.07 -15.61
N VAL A 16 35.63 14.10 -14.50
CA VAL A 16 34.32 13.42 -14.44
C VAL A 16 33.38 14.11 -13.46
N CYS A 17 32.77 15.21 -13.92
CA CYS A 17 31.52 15.68 -13.36
C CYS A 17 30.45 15.48 -14.44
N SER A 18 29.91 14.26 -14.50
CA SER A 18 28.69 13.99 -15.28
C SER A 18 27.52 14.42 -14.41
N ALA A 19 26.96 15.60 -14.70
CA ALA A 19 25.64 15.95 -14.22
C ALA A 19 24.63 15.08 -14.99
N GLU A 20 24.20 13.98 -14.36
CA GLU A 20 23.10 13.17 -14.87
C GLU A 20 21.81 13.98 -14.75
N THR A 21 21.37 14.57 -15.87
CA THR A 21 19.99 15.07 -15.95
C THR A 21 19.08 13.84 -15.97
N PRO A 22 18.20 13.65 -14.99
CA PRO A 22 17.30 12.51 -14.97
C PRO A 22 16.46 12.54 -16.25
N LEU A 23 16.51 11.44 -17.01
CA LEU A 23 15.69 11.25 -18.20
C LEU A 23 14.23 11.27 -17.77
N VAL A 24 13.55 12.39 -18.05
CA VAL A 24 12.14 12.57 -17.69
C VAL A 24 11.32 11.66 -18.60
N ASP A 25 10.52 10.79 -18.00
CA ASP A 25 9.58 9.95 -18.71
C ASP A 25 8.50 10.83 -19.39
N PRO A 26 8.41 10.86 -20.74
CA PRO A 26 7.42 11.67 -21.44
C PRO A 26 5.99 11.18 -21.23
N THR A 27 5.80 10.00 -20.62
CA THR A 27 4.49 9.46 -20.25
C THR A 27 4.08 9.83 -18.82
N MET A 28 4.96 10.49 -18.06
CA MET A 28 4.65 10.91 -16.70
C MET A 28 3.74 12.16 -16.70
N PRO A 29 2.58 12.12 -16.02
CA PRO A 29 1.67 13.27 -15.98
C PRO A 29 2.31 14.44 -15.21
N ALA A 30 1.97 15.67 -15.61
CA ALA A 30 2.61 16.91 -15.16
C ALA A 30 2.63 17.12 -13.63
N ASP A 31 1.69 16.50 -12.90
CA ASP A 31 1.55 16.63 -11.45
C ASP A 31 1.85 15.32 -10.69
N PHE A 32 2.61 14.38 -11.27
CA PHE A 32 3.00 13.17 -10.56
C PHE A 32 3.95 13.49 -9.40
N ARG A 33 3.37 13.71 -8.21
CA ARG A 33 4.09 13.66 -6.95
C ARG A 33 3.99 12.24 -6.42
N ALA A 34 5.11 11.57 -6.22
CA ALA A 34 5.18 10.32 -5.48
C ALA A 34 4.59 10.56 -4.08
N LYS A 35 3.30 10.27 -3.91
CA LYS A 35 2.62 10.49 -2.64
C LYS A 35 3.17 9.45 -1.66
N HIS A 36 3.77 9.97 -0.59
CA HIS A 36 4.07 9.26 0.63
C HIS A 36 2.86 8.40 1.03
N SER A 37 3.13 7.15 1.39
CA SER A 37 2.19 6.09 1.76
C SER A 37 0.90 6.64 2.36
N VAL A 38 -0.22 6.40 1.67
CA VAL A 38 -1.56 6.74 2.17
C VAL A 38 -1.76 5.95 3.45
N SER A 39 -1.72 6.63 4.60
CA SER A 39 -2.07 6.02 5.88
C SER A 39 -3.52 5.58 5.78
N ALA A 40 -3.72 4.27 5.82
CA ALA A 40 -5.01 3.63 5.94
C ALA A 40 -5.80 4.31 7.06
N ASP A 41 -7.04 4.72 6.77
CA ASP A 41 -8.01 5.11 7.78
C ASP A 41 -8.39 3.82 8.52
N VAL A 42 -7.58 3.49 9.51
CA VAL A 42 -7.79 2.35 10.39
C VAL A 42 -8.83 2.82 11.40
N ILE A 43 -10.01 2.21 11.36
CA ILE A 43 -10.98 2.35 12.45
C ILE A 43 -10.30 1.74 13.67
N VAL A 44 -9.66 2.57 14.49
CA VAL A 44 -9.02 2.16 15.72
C VAL A 44 -10.13 1.80 16.69
N PRO A 45 -10.19 0.55 17.18
CA PRO A 45 -11.15 0.20 18.23
C PRO A 45 -10.86 1.02 19.50
N ASP A 46 -11.90 1.38 20.26
CA ASP A 46 -11.79 2.13 21.54
C ASP A 46 -10.90 1.42 22.59
N ASN A 47 -10.57 0.15 22.37
CA ASN A 47 -9.64 -0.62 23.17
C ASN A 47 -8.28 -0.76 22.45
N PRO A 48 -7.17 -0.25 23.02
CA PRO A 48 -5.84 -0.33 22.41
C PRO A 48 -5.32 -1.77 22.24
N ASN A 49 -5.93 -2.75 22.90
CA ASN A 49 -5.58 -4.17 22.76
C ASN A 49 -6.45 -4.94 21.76
N ALA A 50 -7.46 -4.30 21.17
CA ALA A 50 -8.30 -4.98 20.19
C ALA A 50 -7.56 -5.16 18.85
N PRO A 51 -7.70 -6.31 18.19
CA PRO A 51 -7.04 -6.58 16.91
C PRO A 51 -7.52 -5.62 15.82
N ILE A 52 -6.60 -5.25 14.94
CA ILE A 52 -6.88 -4.40 13.77
C ILE A 52 -7.15 -5.30 12.57
N TRP A 53 -8.27 -5.06 11.88
CA TRP A 53 -8.61 -5.72 10.62
C TRP A 53 -8.65 -4.71 9.49
N ILE A 54 -7.85 -4.96 8.45
CA ILE A 54 -7.78 -4.15 7.25
C ILE A 54 -8.28 -5.01 6.10
N LEU A 55 -9.40 -4.61 5.49
CA LEU A 55 -9.90 -5.25 4.28
C LEU A 55 -9.11 -4.74 3.08
N ASN A 56 -8.30 -5.62 2.49
CA ASN A 56 -7.45 -5.27 1.33
C ASN A 56 -8.21 -5.35 0.02
N THR A 57 -9.00 -6.42 -0.18
CA THR A 57 -9.82 -6.63 -1.38
C THR A 57 -10.88 -7.70 -1.14
N THR A 58 -11.86 -7.76 -2.03
CA THR A 58 -12.87 -8.80 -2.08
C THR A 58 -13.02 -9.29 -3.51
N LEU A 59 -13.08 -10.60 -3.69
CA LEU A 59 -13.43 -11.25 -4.94
C LEU A 59 -14.81 -11.88 -4.77
N ILE A 60 -15.74 -11.48 -5.64
CA ILE A 60 -17.09 -12.04 -5.66
C ILE A 60 -17.32 -12.63 -7.04
N ASP A 61 -17.58 -13.92 -7.06
CA ASP A 61 -18.10 -14.62 -8.24
C ASP A 61 -19.42 -15.35 -7.88
N PRO A 62 -20.13 -15.94 -8.85
CA PRO A 62 -21.38 -16.65 -8.60
C PRO A 62 -21.27 -17.90 -7.70
N TYR A 63 -20.08 -18.49 -7.58
CA TYR A 63 -19.81 -19.78 -6.94
C TYR A 63 -19.01 -19.65 -5.63
N GLN A 64 -18.24 -18.58 -5.46
CA GLN A 64 -17.36 -18.34 -4.34
C GLN A 64 -17.25 -16.84 -4.01
N LYS A 65 -17.01 -16.56 -2.74
CA LYS A 65 -16.71 -15.21 -2.24
C LYS A 65 -15.49 -15.30 -1.37
N ILE A 66 -14.52 -14.45 -1.68
CA ILE A 66 -13.22 -14.44 -1.04
C ILE A 66 -12.96 -13.02 -0.54
N ALA A 67 -12.48 -12.90 0.69
CA ALA A 67 -11.97 -11.65 1.24
C ALA A 67 -10.47 -11.80 1.48
N ILE A 68 -9.71 -10.74 1.23
CA ILE A 68 -8.33 -10.64 1.67
C ILE A 68 -8.30 -9.65 2.83
N ILE A 69 -8.09 -10.16 4.04
CA ILE A 69 -8.01 -9.36 5.28
C ILE A 69 -6.62 -9.50 5.85
N ASN A 70 -5.95 -8.39 6.13
CA ASN A 70 -4.56 -8.36 6.62
C ASN A 70 -3.60 -9.18 5.73
N GLY A 71 -3.85 -9.22 4.41
CA GLY A 71 -3.07 -10.01 3.45
C GLY A 71 -3.39 -11.51 3.40
N GLN A 72 -4.29 -12.00 4.26
CA GLN A 72 -4.72 -13.40 4.27
C GLN A 72 -6.02 -13.59 3.50
N GLN A 73 -6.05 -14.62 2.65
CA GLN A 73 -7.25 -15.05 1.93
C GLN A 73 -8.19 -15.82 2.86
N LEU A 74 -9.46 -15.43 2.89
CA LEU A 74 -10.49 -15.97 3.79
C LEU A 74 -11.81 -16.18 3.05
N LEU A 75 -12.52 -17.23 3.43
CA LEU A 75 -13.88 -17.58 3.02
C LEU A 75 -14.89 -17.25 4.14
N VAL A 76 -16.18 -17.38 3.83
CA VAL A 76 -17.23 -17.29 4.85
C VAL A 76 -17.10 -18.49 5.81
N GLY A 77 -17.03 -18.21 7.11
CA GLY A 77 -16.80 -19.17 8.18
C GLY A 77 -15.34 -19.27 8.64
N ASP A 78 -14.39 -18.70 7.89
CA ASP A 78 -12.99 -18.68 8.31
C ASP A 78 -12.77 -17.67 9.44
N GLU A 79 -11.72 -17.89 10.23
CA GLU A 79 -11.36 -17.04 11.36
C GLU A 79 -10.07 -16.23 11.09
N VAL A 80 -10.07 -14.97 11.51
CA VAL A 80 -8.90 -14.08 11.45
C VAL A 80 -8.81 -13.23 12.70
N ASN A 81 -7.70 -13.34 13.43
CA ASN A 81 -7.43 -12.60 14.67
C ASN A 81 -8.59 -12.68 15.69
N GLY A 82 -9.16 -13.86 15.91
CA GLY A 82 -10.26 -14.06 16.85
C GLY A 82 -11.65 -13.69 16.34
N ALA A 83 -11.78 -13.31 15.06
CA ALA A 83 -13.05 -12.95 14.44
C ALA A 83 -13.42 -13.86 13.27
N GLU A 84 -14.66 -14.30 13.24
CA GLU A 84 -15.21 -15.17 12.20
C GLU A 84 -15.79 -14.34 11.04
N VAL A 85 -15.50 -14.72 9.80
CA VAL A 85 -16.07 -14.09 8.61
C VAL A 85 -17.51 -14.54 8.40
N VAL A 86 -18.46 -13.67 8.71
CA VAL A 86 -19.90 -13.98 8.58
C VAL A 86 -20.43 -13.69 7.18
N LYS A 87 -19.94 -12.62 6.53
CA LYS A 87 -20.46 -12.21 5.21
C LYS A 87 -19.41 -11.42 4.43
N ILE A 88 -19.27 -11.76 3.15
CA ILE A 88 -18.44 -11.03 2.19
C ILE A 88 -19.35 -10.31 1.18
N SER A 89 -19.12 -9.00 1.01
CA SER A 89 -19.77 -8.11 0.05
C SER A 89 -18.72 -7.36 -0.78
N HIS A 90 -19.12 -6.70 -1.86
CA HIS A 90 -18.18 -6.05 -2.81
C HIS A 90 -17.34 -4.94 -2.19
N GLN A 91 -17.86 -4.28 -1.15
CA GLN A 91 -17.23 -3.11 -0.53
C GLN A 91 -17.05 -3.27 0.97
N TYR A 92 -17.53 -4.36 1.56
CA TYR A 92 -17.45 -4.57 3.00
C TYR A 92 -17.46 -6.05 3.34
N VAL A 93 -16.91 -6.37 4.50
CA VAL A 93 -16.99 -7.69 5.12
C VAL A 93 -17.56 -7.53 6.53
N LYS A 94 -18.44 -8.45 6.92
CA LYS A 94 -18.92 -8.54 8.29
C LYS A 94 -18.17 -9.64 9.02
N LEU A 95 -17.57 -9.28 10.13
CA LEU A 95 -16.89 -10.16 11.05
C LEU A 95 -17.71 -10.32 12.32
N ARG A 96 -17.63 -11.48 12.97
CA ARG A 96 -18.13 -11.70 14.32
C ARG A 96 -16.96 -11.80 15.27
N TYR A 97 -16.88 -10.90 16.25
CA TYR A 97 -15.83 -10.87 17.26
C TYR A 97 -16.48 -10.72 18.63
N GLN A 98 -16.16 -11.59 19.59
CA GLN A 98 -16.72 -11.55 20.95
C GLN A 98 -18.26 -11.44 20.97
N ASN A 99 -18.94 -12.15 20.07
CA ASN A 99 -20.40 -12.13 19.90
C ASN A 99 -21.00 -10.81 19.34
N GLU A 100 -20.16 -9.85 18.93
CA GLU A 100 -20.56 -8.62 18.25
C GLU A 100 -20.27 -8.68 16.75
N LEU A 101 -21.09 -7.99 15.95
CA LEU A 101 -20.89 -7.89 14.50
C LEU A 101 -20.16 -6.61 14.14
N ILE A 102 -18.96 -6.76 13.59
CA ILE A 102 -18.11 -5.66 13.13
C ILE A 102 -18.18 -5.60 11.61
N THR A 103 -18.33 -4.40 11.05
CA THR A 103 -18.28 -4.20 9.60
C THR A 103 -17.00 -3.49 9.22
N ILE A 104 -16.17 -4.15 8.42
CA ILE A 104 -14.97 -3.56 7.84
C ILE A 104 -15.24 -3.17 6.39
N ASN A 105 -14.95 -1.93 6.03
CA ASN A 105 -15.13 -1.43 4.67
C ASN A 105 -13.83 -1.54 3.88
N LEU A 106 -13.95 -1.82 2.59
CA LEU A 106 -12.86 -1.76 1.66
C LEU A 106 -12.48 -0.29 1.52
N GLN A 107 -11.23 0.04 1.84
CA GLN A 107 -10.81 1.44 1.82
C GLN A 107 -10.95 2.00 0.41
N SER A 108 -11.81 3.02 0.26
CA SER A 108 -11.93 3.74 -1.01
C SER A 108 -10.62 4.48 -1.24
N SER A 109 -9.83 4.01 -2.20
CA SER A 109 -8.68 4.77 -2.68
C SER A 109 -9.15 6.15 -3.18
N PHE A 110 -8.19 7.07 -3.26
CA PHE A 110 -8.29 8.50 -3.58
C PHE A 110 -9.38 8.95 -4.60
N ILE A 111 -9.82 8.07 -5.50
CA ILE A 111 -10.85 8.32 -6.52
C ILE A 111 -12.20 8.78 -5.91
N SER A 112 -12.56 8.37 -4.70
CA SER A 112 -13.79 8.89 -4.04
C SER A 112 -13.73 10.39 -3.75
N LYS A 113 -12.55 11.02 -3.72
CA LYS A 113 -12.36 12.43 -3.30
C LYS A 113 -12.34 13.43 -4.45
N ILE A 114 -12.35 12.99 -5.71
CA ILE A 114 -12.50 13.92 -6.84
C ILE A 114 -13.96 14.35 -6.97
N LYS A 115 -14.25 15.55 -6.46
CA LYS A 115 -15.55 16.23 -6.59
C LYS A 115 -15.93 16.27 -8.07
N SER A 116 -17.06 15.67 -8.44
CA SER A 116 -17.66 15.90 -9.77
C SER A 116 -18.02 17.39 -9.84
N LYS A 117 -17.41 18.11 -10.78
CA LYS A 117 -17.73 19.51 -11.06
C LYS A 117 -18.87 19.59 -12.05
#